data_AF-A0A3B0NJH8-F1
#
_entry.id   AF-A0A3B0NJH8-F1
#
_cell.length_a   1.000
_cell.length_b   1.000
_cell.length_c   1.000
_cell.angle_alpha   90.00
_cell.angle_beta   90.00
_cell.angle_gamma   90.00
#
_symmetry.space_group_name_H-M   'P 1'
#
loop_
_entity.id
_entity.type
_entity.pdbx_description
1 polymer ?
#
loop_
_entity_poly.entity_id
_entity_poly.type
_entity_poly.pdbx_seq_one_letter_code
_entity_poly.pdbx_strand_id
1 'polypeptide(L)'
;MVDGKLKRLLLHRKGSTRAFPPYHPLISADFQHIGQPVLVGGTMGTCSYVLTGTQLAMDLTLGSTCHGSGRTLSRNKSRRVLDYNEVLNNLKEKGISIRVASPKLVTEEAPESYKDVSEVVQVN
;
A
#
# COMPACT_ATOMS: atom_id res chain seq x y z
N MET A 1 -12.25 11.19 -18.28
CA MET A 1 -12.45 12.37 -19.16
C MET A 1 -11.19 13.20 -19.07
N VAL A 2 -10.66 13.74 -20.17
CA VAL A 2 -9.49 14.63 -20.18
C VAL A 2 -9.86 15.84 -21.01
N ASP A 3 -9.78 17.04 -20.42
CA ASP A 3 -10.20 18.30 -21.04
C ASP A 3 -11.64 18.23 -21.61
N GLY A 4 -12.55 17.62 -20.85
CA GLY A 4 -13.94 17.48 -21.25
C GLY A 4 -14.21 16.42 -22.33
N LYS A 5 -13.23 15.64 -22.76
CA LYS A 5 -13.39 14.61 -23.81
C LYS A 5 -13.11 13.21 -23.31
N LEU A 6 -13.86 12.23 -23.81
CA LEU A 6 -13.55 10.82 -23.60
C LEU A 6 -12.33 10.46 -24.44
N LYS A 7 -11.29 9.92 -23.80
CA LYS A 7 -10.05 9.51 -24.45
C LYS A 7 -9.65 8.12 -23.96
N ARG A 8 -9.08 7.30 -24.85
CA ARG A 8 -8.39 6.06 -24.49
C ARG A 8 -6.95 6.41 -24.14
N LEU A 9 -6.52 6.02 -22.95
CA LEU A 9 -5.19 6.35 -22.41
C LEU A 9 -4.41 5.08 -22.07
N LEU A 10 -3.09 5.19 -22.12
CA LEU A 10 -2.20 4.25 -21.45
C LEU A 10 -1.84 4.83 -20.08
N LEU A 11 -2.42 4.27 -19.02
CA LEU A 11 -2.22 4.77 -17.66
C LEU A 11 -1.07 4.00 -16.98
N HIS A 12 0.01 4.71 -16.66
CA HIS A 12 1.13 4.15 -15.90
C HIS A 12 0.88 4.27 -14.40
N ARG A 13 1.04 3.17 -13.67
CA ARG A 13 0.98 3.13 -12.20
C ARG A 13 2.31 2.62 -11.65
N LYS A 14 2.94 3.40 -10.78
CA LYS A 14 4.19 3.03 -10.10
C LYS A 14 4.02 3.31 -8.61
N GLY A 15 3.95 2.26 -7.80
CA GLY A 15 3.60 2.39 -6.38
C GLY A 15 2.16 2.90 -6.17
N SER A 16 1.25 2.58 -7.10
CA SER A 16 -0.17 2.90 -7.02
C SER A 16 -1.01 1.75 -7.55
N THR A 17 -2.27 1.70 -7.10
CA THR A 17 -3.19 0.59 -7.36
C THR A 17 -4.42 1.09 -8.11
N ARG A 18 -5.00 0.25 -8.96
CA ARG A 18 -6.28 0.53 -9.61
C ARG A 18 -7.42 0.45 -8.59
N ALA A 19 -8.33 1.42 -8.59
CA ALA A 19 -9.41 1.56 -7.63
C ALA A 19 -10.72 1.93 -8.33
N PHE A 20 -11.27 0.99 -9.12
CA PHE A 20 -12.51 1.23 -9.87
C PHE A 20 -13.76 1.28 -8.98
N PRO A 21 -14.76 2.11 -9.34
CA PRO A 21 -15.97 2.33 -8.56
C PRO A 21 -16.94 1.15 -8.66
N PRO A 22 -17.98 1.10 -7.81
CA PRO A 22 -19.13 0.25 -8.04
C PRO A 22 -19.64 0.34 -9.49
N TYR A 23 -20.14 -0.77 -10.01
CA TYR A 23 -20.71 -0.94 -11.35
C TYR A 23 -19.74 -0.78 -12.52
N HIS A 24 -18.44 -0.64 -12.25
CA HIS A 24 -17.46 -0.59 -13.33
C HIS A 24 -17.39 -1.96 -14.04
N PRO A 25 -17.50 -2.02 -15.38
CA PRO A 25 -17.68 -3.28 -16.12
C PRO A 25 -16.47 -4.22 -16.07
N LEU A 26 -15.31 -3.73 -15.61
CA LEU A 26 -14.08 -4.51 -15.46
C LEU A 26 -13.83 -5.06 -14.04
N ILE A 27 -14.81 -4.93 -13.14
CA ILE A 27 -14.77 -5.53 -11.80
C ILE A 27 -15.51 -6.88 -11.83
N SER A 28 -15.08 -7.85 -11.01
CA SER A 28 -15.81 -9.12 -10.82
C SER A 28 -17.26 -8.88 -10.38
N ALA A 29 -18.17 -9.77 -10.78
CA ALA A 29 -19.58 -9.71 -10.42
C ALA A 29 -19.80 -9.56 -8.89
N ASP A 30 -19.02 -10.30 -8.09
CA ASP A 30 -19.13 -10.31 -6.62
C ASP A 30 -18.90 -8.94 -5.97
N PHE A 31 -18.18 -8.05 -6.66
CA PHE A 31 -17.80 -6.73 -6.13
C PHE A 31 -18.45 -5.57 -6.88
N GLN A 32 -19.38 -5.84 -7.80
CA GLN A 32 -20.04 -4.81 -8.59
C GLN A 32 -20.74 -3.76 -7.72
N HIS A 33 -21.36 -4.15 -6.61
CA HIS A 33 -22.11 -3.21 -5.76
C HIS A 33 -21.24 -2.41 -4.78
N ILE A 34 -20.05 -2.92 -4.43
CA ILE A 34 -19.18 -2.30 -3.42
C ILE A 34 -17.97 -1.58 -4.03
N GLY A 35 -17.66 -1.84 -5.30
CA GLY A 35 -16.47 -1.32 -5.96
C GLY A 35 -15.28 -2.27 -5.83
N GLN A 36 -14.19 -1.95 -6.52
CA GLN A 36 -13.06 -2.89 -6.63
C GLN A 36 -12.34 -3.00 -5.29
N PRO A 37 -12.11 -4.21 -4.75
CA PRO A 37 -11.22 -4.38 -3.61
C PRO A 37 -9.81 -3.88 -3.93
N VAL A 38 -9.24 -3.14 -2.99
CA VAL A 38 -7.88 -2.60 -3.04
C VAL A 38 -7.13 -3.10 -1.82
N LEU A 39 -6.00 -3.76 -2.05
CA LEU A 39 -5.13 -4.25 -0.99
C LEU A 39 -4.02 -3.23 -0.74
N VAL A 40 -3.92 -2.76 0.50
CA VAL A 40 -2.90 -1.79 0.92
C VAL A 40 -2.06 -2.42 2.02
N GLY A 41 -0.83 -2.80 1.66
CA GLY A 41 0.11 -3.39 2.60
C GLY A 41 0.72 -2.34 3.52
N GLY A 42 0.78 -2.66 4.82
CA GLY A 42 1.59 -1.91 5.76
C GLY A 42 3.06 -2.34 5.72
N THR A 43 3.57 -2.74 6.87
CA THR A 43 4.93 -3.25 7.07
C THR A 43 4.87 -4.62 7.73
N MET A 44 6.01 -5.26 7.97
CA MET A 44 6.04 -6.52 8.72
C MET A 44 5.60 -6.40 10.19
N GLY A 45 5.41 -5.18 10.71
CA GLY A 45 5.05 -4.93 12.11
C GLY A 45 3.84 -4.02 12.31
N THR A 46 3.06 -3.75 11.27
CA THR A 46 1.86 -2.90 11.31
C THR A 46 0.67 -3.60 10.64
N CYS A 47 -0.52 -3.01 10.75
CA CYS A 47 -1.72 -3.49 10.07
C CYS A 47 -1.60 -3.39 8.54
N SER A 48 -2.56 -3.99 7.84
CA SER A 48 -2.82 -3.78 6.42
C SER A 48 -4.29 -3.45 6.23
N TYR A 49 -4.65 -2.85 5.10
CA TYR A 49 -6.02 -2.43 4.82
C TYR A 49 -6.58 -3.12 3.58
N VAL A 50 -7.88 -3.35 3.61
CA VAL A 50 -8.69 -3.63 2.42
C VAL A 50 -9.64 -2.44 2.24
N LEU A 51 -9.55 -1.79 1.10
CA LEU A 51 -10.39 -0.65 0.72
C LEU A 51 -11.26 -1.03 -0.48
N THR A 52 -12.20 -0.16 -0.84
CA THR A 52 -13.01 -0.29 -2.07
C THR A 52 -12.81 0.92 -2.95
N GLY A 53 -12.67 0.71 -4.26
CA GLY A 53 -12.59 1.78 -5.24
C GLY A 53 -13.88 2.60 -5.31
N THR A 54 -13.76 3.88 -5.66
CA THR A 54 -14.85 4.86 -5.57
C THR A 54 -14.98 5.69 -6.85
N GLN A 55 -16.12 6.34 -7.04
CA GLN A 55 -16.30 7.26 -8.17
C GLN A 55 -15.36 8.46 -8.06
N LEU A 56 -15.09 8.92 -6.83
CA LEU A 56 -14.13 9.98 -6.55
C LEU A 56 -12.73 9.64 -7.10
N ALA A 57 -12.30 8.39 -7.00
CA ALA A 57 -11.02 7.95 -7.60
C ALA A 57 -11.04 8.04 -9.14
N MET A 58 -12.16 7.71 -9.80
CA MET A 58 -12.26 7.88 -11.25
C MET A 58 -12.13 9.34 -11.69
N ASP A 59 -12.72 10.23 -10.91
CA ASP A 59 -12.82 11.65 -11.23
C ASP A 59 -11.50 12.38 -10.95
N LEU A 60 -10.83 12.08 -9.83
CA LEU A 60 -9.63 12.79 -9.40
C LEU A 60 -8.31 12.13 -9.83
N THR A 61 -8.28 10.79 -9.91
CA THR A 61 -7.02 10.03 -10.03
C THR A 61 -7.04 8.96 -11.13
N LEU A 62 -8.00 9.06 -12.07
CA LEU A 62 -8.18 8.10 -13.16
C LEU A 62 -8.34 6.65 -12.64
N GLY A 63 -9.09 6.50 -11.54
CA GLY A 63 -9.38 5.23 -10.90
C GLY A 63 -8.14 4.64 -10.24
N SER A 64 -7.40 5.45 -9.48
CA SER A 64 -6.17 5.01 -8.82
C SER A 64 -6.11 5.42 -7.34
N THR A 65 -5.38 4.67 -6.54
CA THR A 65 -5.12 4.96 -5.13
C THR A 65 -3.73 4.44 -4.73
N CYS A 66 -3.37 4.52 -3.45
CA CYS A 66 -2.10 4.03 -2.92
C CYS A 66 -1.94 2.50 -3.05
N HIS A 67 -0.72 2.02 -2.82
CA HIS A 67 -0.40 0.57 -2.81
C HIS A 67 0.06 0.08 -1.43
N GLY A 68 0.50 0.99 -0.57
CA GLY A 68 1.07 0.68 0.74
C GLY A 68 1.63 1.92 1.42
N SER A 69 2.27 1.71 2.57
CA SER A 69 2.88 2.75 3.41
C SER A 69 3.90 3.62 2.68
N GLY A 70 4.72 3.02 1.81
CA GLY A 70 5.83 3.70 1.17
C GLY A 70 7.00 3.99 2.13
N ARG A 71 8.21 4.00 1.58
CA ARG A 71 9.44 4.14 2.38
C ARG A 71 9.70 5.58 2.80
N THR A 72 10.19 5.76 4.01
CA THR A 72 10.75 7.02 4.55
C THR A 72 12.27 6.97 4.61
N LEU A 73 12.84 5.78 4.85
CA LEU A 73 14.29 5.56 4.88
C LEU A 73 14.76 4.76 3.67
N SER A 74 15.90 5.17 3.10
CA SER A 74 16.60 4.36 2.10
C SER A 74 17.11 3.07 2.76
N ARG A 75 17.20 1.99 2.00
CA ARG A 75 17.72 0.70 2.51
C ARG A 75 19.10 0.82 3.16
N ASN A 76 19.98 1.63 2.56
CA ASN A 76 21.31 1.88 3.12
C ASN A 76 21.24 2.64 4.45
N LYS A 77 20.31 3.58 4.61
CA LYS A 77 20.12 4.30 5.87
C LYS A 77 19.55 3.37 6.93
N SER A 78 18.50 2.60 6.63
CA SER A 78 17.92 1.62 7.55
C SER A 78 18.97 0.65 8.10
N ARG A 79 19.84 0.10 7.24
CA ARG A 79 20.94 -0.79 7.64
C ARG A 79 21.97 -0.16 8.58
N ARG A 80 22.14 1.16 8.54
CA ARG A 80 23.13 1.86 9.36
C ARG A 80 22.57 2.27 10.72
N VAL A 81 21.26 2.46 10.81
CA VAL A 81 20.62 3.09 11.98
C VAL A 81 19.72 2.13 12.77
N LEU A 82 19.38 0.97 12.23
CA LEU A 82 18.51 -0.01 12.87
C LEU A 82 19.31 -1.28 13.23
N ASP A 83 19.10 -1.78 14.45
CA ASP A 83 19.65 -3.06 14.88
C ASP A 83 18.69 -4.21 14.55
N TYR A 84 19.25 -5.29 14.04
CA TYR A 84 18.50 -6.48 13.65
C TYR A 84 17.78 -7.15 14.82
N ASN A 85 18.48 -7.30 15.96
CA ASN A 85 17.93 -8.02 17.11
C ASN A 85 16.83 -7.19 17.77
N GLU A 86 16.99 -5.87 17.82
CA GLU A 86 15.96 -4.96 18.30
C GLU A 86 14.68 -5.08 17.47
N VAL A 87 14.78 -5.06 16.13
CA VAL A 87 13.62 -5.22 15.25
C VAL A 87 12.92 -6.56 15.50
N LEU A 88 13.67 -7.66 15.65
CA LEU A 88 13.07 -8.97 15.94
C LEU A 88 12.40 -9.03 17.31
N ASN A 89 13.02 -8.44 18.33
CA ASN A 89 12.45 -8.39 19.67
C ASN A 89 11.15 -7.58 19.68
N ASN A 90 11.14 -6.41 19.04
CA ASN A 90 9.95 -5.57 18.92
C ASN A 90 8.80 -6.29 18.21
N LEU A 91 9.08 -7.06 17.15
CA LEU A 91 8.06 -7.88 16.48
C LEU A 91 7.56 -9.01 17.38
N LYS A 92 8.46 -9.68 18.10
CA LYS A 92 8.11 -10.76 19.03
C LYS A 92 7.25 -10.26 20.19
N GLU A 93 7.54 -9.09 20.74
CA GLU A 93 6.74 -8.43 21.79
C GLU A 93 5.30 -8.13 21.31
N LYS A 94 5.13 -7.85 20.01
CA LYS A 94 3.82 -7.70 19.36
C LYS A 94 3.14 -9.04 19.03
N GLY A 95 3.74 -10.17 19.38
CA GLY A 95 3.24 -11.51 19.04
C GLY A 95 3.41 -11.89 17.57
N ILE A 96 4.28 -11.18 16.83
CA ILE A 96 4.52 -11.41 15.40
C ILE A 96 5.71 -12.33 15.23
N SER A 97 5.48 -13.49 14.61
CA SER A 97 6.54 -14.43 14.24
C SER A 97 6.91 -14.26 12.76
N ILE A 98 8.20 -14.14 12.45
CA ILE A 98 8.70 -14.04 11.08
C ILE A 98 9.78 -15.07 10.82
N ARG A 99 9.90 -15.50 9.56
CA ARG A 99 11.02 -16.31 9.06
C ARG A 99 11.96 -15.43 8.27
N VAL A 100 13.22 -15.42 8.66
CA VAL A 100 14.22 -14.49 8.13
C VAL A 100 15.23 -15.23 7.26
N ALA A 101 15.44 -14.73 6.04
CA ALA A 101 16.49 -15.24 5.15
C ALA A 101 17.87 -14.63 5.47
N SER A 102 17.92 -13.37 5.89
CA SER A 102 19.16 -12.72 6.33
C SER A 102 18.90 -11.56 7.30
N PRO A 103 19.82 -11.28 8.24
CA PRO A 103 19.72 -10.12 9.13
C PRO A 103 19.61 -8.79 8.40
N LYS A 104 20.29 -8.68 7.25
CA LYS A 104 20.27 -7.51 6.38
C LYS A 104 18.86 -7.15 5.90
N LEU A 105 18.06 -8.15 5.53
CA LEU A 105 16.72 -7.91 4.99
C LEU A 105 15.77 -7.37 6.06
N VAL A 106 15.90 -7.86 7.30
CA VAL A 106 15.05 -7.43 8.41
C VAL A 106 15.26 -5.95 8.74
N THR A 107 16.51 -5.47 8.74
CA THR A 107 16.75 -4.03 8.95
C THR A 107 16.31 -3.19 7.75
N GLU A 108 16.44 -3.68 6.51
CA GLU A 108 15.94 -2.96 5.32
C GLU A 108 14.42 -2.82 5.30
N GLU A 109 13.70 -3.80 5.84
CA GLU A 109 12.22 -3.91 5.82
C GLU A 109 11.57 -3.63 7.19
N ALA A 110 12.34 -3.14 8.15
CA ALA A 110 11.89 -2.73 9.48
C ALA A 110 10.73 -1.72 9.39
N PRO A 111 9.68 -1.83 10.24
CA PRO A 111 8.55 -0.91 10.25
C PRO A 111 8.94 0.59 10.24
N GLU A 112 10.01 0.93 10.97
CA GLU A 112 10.57 2.28 11.11
C GLU A 112 11.14 2.84 9.79
N SER A 113 11.34 1.98 8.78
CA SER A 113 11.79 2.38 7.44
C SER A 113 10.66 2.90 6.54
N TYR A 114 9.43 2.82 7.01
CA TYR A 114 8.21 3.13 6.26
C TYR A 114 7.40 4.23 6.94
N LYS A 115 6.42 4.78 6.21
CA LYS A 115 5.40 5.67 6.80
C LYS A 115 4.39 4.84 7.59
N ASP A 116 3.62 5.49 8.47
CA ASP A 116 2.43 4.85 9.01
C ASP A 116 1.41 4.64 7.89
N VAL A 117 1.02 3.38 7.67
CA VAL A 117 0.03 3.02 6.65
C VAL A 117 -1.35 3.60 6.96
N SER A 118 -1.68 3.79 8.25
CA SER A 118 -2.95 4.36 8.70
C SER A 118 -3.06 5.83 8.27
N GLU A 119 -1.98 6.60 8.42
CA GLU A 119 -1.91 7.98 7.93
C GLU A 119 -2.03 8.03 6.41
N VAL A 120 -1.36 7.12 5.70
CA VAL A 120 -1.46 7.02 4.23
C VAL A 120 -2.90 6.72 3.79
N VAL A 121 -3.60 5.82 4.48
CA VAL A 121 -4.99 5.47 4.15
C VAL A 121 -5.95 6.60 4.52
N GLN A 122 -5.75 7.30 5.64
CA GLN A 122 -6.65 8.36 6.10
C GLN A 122 -6.68 9.59 5.19
N VAL A 123 -5.59 9.87 4.47
CA VAL A 123 -5.54 10.98 3.49
C VAL A 123 -6.05 10.60 2.09
N ASN A 124 -6.43 9.33 1.86
CA ASN A 124 -6.98 8.85 0.58
C ASN A 124 -8.49 9.01 0.48
#